data_AF-A0A978T4K9-F1
#
_entry.id   AF-A0A978T4K9-F1
#
_cell.length_a   1.000
_cell.length_b   1.000
_cell.length_c   1.000
_cell.angle_alpha   90.00
_cell.angle_beta   90.00
_cell.angle_gamma   90.00
#
_symmetry.space_group_name_H-M   'P 1'
#
loop_
_entity.id
_entity.type
_entity.pdbx_description
1 polymer ?
#
loop_
_entity_poly.entity_id
_entity_poly.type
_entity_poly.pdbx_seq_one_letter_code
_entity_poly.pdbx_strand_id
1 'polypeptide(L)'
;MRQNWIDQRDWLECQLALAEGFTNAVKHAHKDKPADTPIEIEIDLNQEEITISIWDCGSPFDLKSIRIRQESEEEWRDSGRGIEILKKIADDLSYERLPDSRNRLKIRKKLSTVDSSP
;
A
#
# COMPACT_ATOMS: atom_id res chain seq x y z
N MET A 1 -7.35 -3.50 -16.82
CA MET A 1 -6.91 -4.70 -17.56
C MET A 1 -5.39 -4.80 -17.43
N ARG A 2 -4.81 -6.00 -17.25
CA ARG A 2 -3.36 -6.18 -17.18
C ARG A 2 -2.75 -5.93 -18.57
N GLN A 3 -1.66 -5.18 -18.63
CA GLN A 3 -0.89 -5.01 -19.87
C GLN A 3 0.01 -6.23 -20.09
N ASN A 4 0.16 -6.68 -21.34
CA ASN A 4 0.86 -7.94 -21.65
C ASN A 4 2.36 -7.93 -21.29
N TRP A 5 2.96 -6.76 -21.14
CA TRP A 5 4.35 -6.58 -20.76
C TRP A 5 4.58 -6.60 -19.24
N ILE A 6 3.52 -6.74 -18.43
CA ILE A 6 3.61 -6.87 -16.98
C ILE A 6 3.59 -8.35 -16.61
N ASP A 7 4.63 -8.82 -15.93
CA ASP A 7 4.69 -10.18 -15.41
C ASP A 7 3.47 -10.51 -14.54
N GLN A 8 3.01 -11.76 -14.60
CA GLN A 8 1.80 -12.17 -13.88
C GLN A 8 1.96 -12.05 -12.36
N ARG A 9 3.14 -12.37 -11.85
CA ARG A 9 3.45 -12.26 -10.42
C ARG A 9 3.41 -10.81 -9.99
N ASP A 10 4.08 -9.93 -10.74
CA ASP A 10 4.11 -8.50 -10.41
C ASP A 10 2.71 -7.89 -10.43
N TRP A 11 1.89 -8.27 -11.42
CA TRP A 11 0.50 -7.84 -11.48
C TRP A 11 -0.30 -8.27 -10.23
N LEU A 12 -0.19 -9.53 -9.82
CA LEU A 12 -0.89 -10.06 -8.64
C LEU A 12 -0.40 -9.41 -7.35
N GLU A 13 0.92 -9.20 -7.21
CA GLU A 13 1.50 -8.51 -6.07
C GLU A 13 1.01 -7.06 -5.98
N CYS A 14 0.87 -6.35 -7.11
CA CYS A 14 0.30 -5.00 -7.12
C CYS A 14 -1.17 -4.96 -6.73
N GLN A 15 -1.97 -5.94 -7.18
CA GLN A 15 -3.37 -6.07 -6.77
C GLN A 15 -3.48 -6.30 -5.26
N LEU A 16 -2.63 -7.17 -4.71
CA LEU A 16 -2.59 -7.42 -3.27
C LEU A 16 -2.16 -6.15 -2.51
N ALA A 17 -1.12 -5.45 -2.98
CA ALA A 17 -0.66 -4.22 -2.35
C ALA A 17 -1.74 -3.12 -2.33
N LEU A 18 -2.47 -2.96 -3.43
CA LEU A 18 -3.62 -2.06 -3.51
C LEU A 18 -4.70 -2.44 -2.50
N ALA A 19 -5.07 -3.73 -2.45
CA ALA A 19 -6.11 -4.22 -1.54
C ALA A 19 -5.74 -4.01 -0.06
N GLU A 20 -4.50 -4.30 0.31
CA GLU A 20 -4.00 -4.10 1.67
C GLU A 20 -3.92 -2.62 2.03
N GLY A 21 -3.37 -1.78 1.13
CA GLY A 21 -3.29 -0.33 1.35
C GLY A 21 -4.67 0.32 1.51
N PHE A 22 -5.63 -0.05 0.67
CA PHE A 22 -7.01 0.42 0.77
C PHE A 22 -7.69 -0.08 2.05
N THR A 23 -7.52 -1.36 2.39
CA THR A 23 -8.07 -1.94 3.62
C THR A 23 -7.54 -1.21 4.85
N ASN A 24 -6.25 -0.84 4.85
CA ASN A 24 -5.66 -0.05 5.94
C ASN A 24 -6.29 1.34 6.05
N ALA A 25 -6.51 2.01 4.92
CA ALA A 25 -7.17 3.32 4.90
C ALA A 25 -8.60 3.24 5.47
N VAL A 26 -9.41 2.27 5.02
CA VAL A 26 -10.80 2.10 5.45
C VAL A 26 -10.89 1.64 6.92
N LYS A 27 -10.27 0.51 7.25
CA LYS A 27 -10.49 -0.16 8.55
C LYS A 27 -9.72 0.47 9.70
N HIS A 28 -8.60 1.13 9.42
CA HIS A 28 -7.74 1.68 10.46
C HIS A 28 -7.78 3.21 10.44
N ALA A 29 -7.40 3.85 9.32
CA ALA A 29 -7.32 5.31 9.28
C ALA A 29 -8.69 6.00 9.36
N HIS A 30 -9.73 5.38 8.82
CA HIS A 30 -11.10 5.90 8.77
C HIS A 30 -12.07 5.20 9.74
N LYS A 31 -11.58 4.38 10.67
CA LYS A 31 -12.41 3.59 11.60
C LYS A 31 -13.53 4.40 12.28
N ASP A 32 -13.21 5.62 12.72
CA ASP A 32 -14.10 6.50 13.47
C ASP A 32 -14.54 7.72 12.64
N LYS A 33 -14.50 7.61 11.29
CA LYS A 33 -14.89 8.67 10.37
C LYS A 33 -16.21 8.36 9.66
N PRO A 34 -16.88 9.39 9.09
CA PRO A 34 -18.05 9.18 8.24
C PRO A 34 -17.77 8.19 7.09
N ALA A 35 -18.74 7.34 6.76
CA ALA A 35 -18.59 6.31 5.73
C ALA A 35 -18.40 6.87 4.30
N ASP A 36 -18.76 8.14 4.10
CA ASP A 36 -18.56 8.91 2.87
C ASP A 36 -17.21 9.65 2.82
N THR A 37 -16.35 9.47 3.83
CA THR A 37 -15.00 10.04 3.81
C THR A 37 -14.22 9.48 2.61
N PRO A 38 -13.70 10.33 1.72
CA PRO A 38 -13.07 9.88 0.49
C PRO A 38 -11.71 9.25 0.76
N ILE A 39 -11.41 8.19 0.00
CA ILE A 39 -10.08 7.61 -0.15
C ILE A 39 -9.69 7.82 -1.61
N GLU A 40 -8.66 8.62 -1.83
CA GLU A 40 -8.15 8.86 -3.18
C GLU A 40 -7.08 7.81 -3.49
N ILE A 41 -7.09 7.32 -4.72
CA ILE A 41 -6.14 6.33 -5.21
C ILE A 41 -5.63 6.79 -6.57
N GLU A 42 -4.32 6.84 -6.70
CA GLU A 42 -3.61 7.13 -7.94
C GLU A 42 -2.68 5.97 -8.26
N ILE A 43 -2.64 5.59 -9.54
CA ILE A 43 -1.76 4.53 -10.03
C ILE A 43 -1.00 5.09 -11.21
N ASP A 44 0.30 5.30 -11.02
CA ASP A 44 1.24 5.62 -12.08
C ASP A 44 1.92 4.33 -12.55
N LEU A 45 1.88 4.09 -13.86
CA LEU A 45 2.41 2.89 -14.47
C LEU A 45 3.29 3.27 -15.66
N ASN A 46 4.53 2.79 -15.66
CA ASN A 46 5.43 2.85 -16.80
C ASN A 46 6.10 1.48 -17.01
N GLN A 47 6.96 1.35 -18.03
CA GLN A 47 7.58 0.07 -18.38
C GLN A 47 8.54 -0.49 -17.31
N GLU A 48 9.01 0.34 -16.39
CA GLU A 48 9.98 -0.02 -15.36
C GLU A 48 9.35 -0.26 -13.99
N GLU A 49 8.28 0.46 -13.66
CA GLU A 49 7.66 0.42 -12.35
C GLU A 49 6.18 0.78 -12.34
N ILE A 50 5.54 0.40 -11.24
CA ILE A 50 4.21 0.84 -10.83
C ILE A 50 4.30 1.51 -9.47
N THR A 51 3.69 2.69 -9.37
CA THR A 51 3.53 3.45 -8.14
C THR A 51 2.05 3.53 -7.81
N ILE A 52 1.69 3.05 -6.63
CA ILE A 52 0.34 3.16 -6.07
C ILE A 52 0.39 4.18 -4.94
N SER A 53 -0.39 5.24 -5.05
CA SER A 53 -0.55 6.24 -4.00
C SER A 53 -1.98 6.19 -3.46
N ILE A 54 -2.13 6.10 -2.14
CA ILE A 54 -3.42 6.04 -1.45
C ILE A 54 -3.45 7.16 -0.42
N TRP A 55 -4.47 8.01 -0.48
CA TRP A 55 -4.65 9.09 0.47
C TRP A 55 -5.80 8.83 1.43
N ASP A 56 -5.53 9.01 2.71
CA ASP A 56 -6.52 8.91 3.78
C ASP A 56 -6.56 10.19 4.62
N CYS A 57 -7.64 10.37 5.39
CA CYS A 57 -7.84 11.54 6.25
C CYS A 57 -7.60 11.22 7.73
N GLY A 58 -7.03 10.05 8.05
CA GLY A 58 -6.85 9.56 9.42
C GLY A 58 -5.79 10.33 10.20
N SER A 59 -5.55 9.88 11.43
CA SER A 59 -4.41 10.37 12.21
C SER A 59 -3.11 9.84 11.60
N PRO A 60 -2.04 10.66 11.52
CA PRO A 60 -0.75 10.16 11.06
C PRO A 60 -0.25 9.09 12.02
N PHE A 61 0.38 8.05 11.48
CA PHE A 61 1.08 7.04 12.26
C PHE A 61 2.48 6.84 11.69
N ASP A 62 3.41 6.42 12.54
CA ASP A 62 4.77 6.14 12.11
C ASP A 62 4.90 4.67 11.68
N LEU A 63 5.16 4.43 10.39
CA LEU A 63 5.46 3.10 9.84
C LEU A 63 6.60 2.40 10.57
N LYS A 64 7.60 3.15 11.07
CA LYS A 64 8.75 2.60 11.80
C LYS A 64 8.34 2.11 13.19
N SER A 65 7.42 2.85 13.85
CA SER A 65 6.88 2.49 15.17
C SER A 65 6.07 1.18 15.17
N ILE A 66 5.48 0.79 14.04
CA ILE A 66 4.70 -0.45 13.92
C ILE A 66 5.59 -1.68 14.13
N ARG A 67 6.87 -1.63 13.76
CA ARG A 67 7.80 -2.75 14.00
C ARG A 67 8.05 -3.00 15.49
N ILE A 68 7.94 -1.97 16.32
CA ILE A 68 8.23 -2.04 17.76
C ILE A 68 7.03 -2.63 18.54
N ARG A 69 5.79 -2.42 18.07
CA ARG A 69 4.56 -2.99 18.68
C ARG A 69 4.35 -4.48 18.39
N GLN A 70 5.28 -5.15 17.73
CA GLN A 70 5.17 -6.55 17.31
C GLN A 70 5.33 -7.58 18.45
N GLU A 71 5.38 -7.16 19.71
CA GLU A 71 5.66 -8.03 20.86
C GLU A 71 4.40 -8.55 21.59
N SER A 72 3.19 -8.08 21.25
CA SER A 72 1.93 -8.59 21.82
C SER A 72 1.15 -9.44 20.80
N GLU A 73 0.83 -10.69 21.15
CA GLU A 73 0.09 -11.63 20.27
C GLU A 73 -1.33 -11.16 19.92
N GLU A 74 -1.92 -10.30 20.73
CA GLU A 74 -3.31 -9.83 20.58
C GLU A 74 -3.44 -8.71 19.52
N GLU A 75 -2.47 -7.79 19.44
CA GLU A 75 -2.44 -6.75 18.38
C GLU A 75 -2.00 -7.32 17.02
N TRP A 76 -1.25 -8.43 17.04
CA TRP A 76 -0.75 -9.15 15.87
C TRP A 76 -1.87 -9.73 14.97
N ARG A 77 -3.05 -9.99 15.55
CA ARG A 77 -4.18 -10.60 14.82
C ARG A 77 -4.98 -9.62 13.97
N ASP A 78 -4.99 -8.32 14.31
CA ASP A 78 -6.01 -7.40 13.79
C ASP A 78 -5.47 -6.27 12.89
N SER A 79 -4.16 -5.97 12.89
CA SER A 79 -3.66 -4.78 12.17
C SER A 79 -2.23 -4.82 11.61
N GLY A 80 -1.39 -5.80 11.96
CA GLY A 80 0.03 -5.81 11.58
C GLY A 80 0.38 -6.47 10.24
N ARG A 81 -0.46 -7.39 9.75
CA ARG A 81 -0.13 -8.24 8.59
C ARG A 81 -0.09 -7.48 7.27
N GLY A 82 -1.02 -6.54 7.07
CA GLY A 82 -1.09 -5.77 5.83
C GLY A 82 0.18 -4.98 5.56
N ILE A 83 0.71 -4.29 6.58
CA ILE A 83 1.96 -3.54 6.46
C ILE A 83 3.16 -4.46 6.17
N GLU A 84 3.24 -5.65 6.77
CA GLU A 84 4.30 -6.62 6.49
C GLU A 84 4.20 -7.21 5.07
N ILE A 85 2.99 -7.42 4.55
CA ILE A 85 2.75 -7.78 3.15
C ILE A 85 3.26 -6.67 2.24
N LEU A 86 2.88 -5.41 2.52
CA LEU A 86 3.34 -4.25 1.73
C LEU A 86 4.87 -4.12 1.72
N LYS A 87 5.54 -4.32 2.86
CA LYS A 87 7.01 -4.30 2.94
C LYS A 87 7.69 -5.40 2.13
N LYS A 88 7.03 -6.55 1.94
CA LYS A 88 7.57 -7.65 1.14
C LYS A 88 7.38 -7.44 -0.36
N ILE A 89 6.33 -6.72 -0.74
CA ILE A 89 5.98 -6.46 -2.14
C ILE A 89 6.70 -5.22 -2.68
N ALA A 90 6.77 -4.16 -1.89
CA ALA A 90 7.27 -2.87 -2.32
C ALA A 90 8.81 -2.83 -2.34
N ASP A 91 9.38 -2.27 -3.40
CA ASP A 91 10.79 -1.86 -3.42
C ASP A 91 10.99 -0.57 -2.62
N ASP A 92 9.97 0.29 -2.56
CA ASP A 92 9.95 1.48 -1.71
C ASP A 92 8.54 1.72 -1.17
N LEU A 93 8.46 1.89 0.15
CA LEU A 93 7.23 2.06 0.89
C LEU A 93 7.38 3.28 1.80
N SER A 94 6.51 4.27 1.61
CA SER A 94 6.50 5.48 2.44
C SER A 94 5.10 5.84 2.89
N TYR A 95 5.02 6.46 4.06
CA TYR A 95 3.80 7.02 4.61
C TYR A 95 4.12 8.37 5.21
N GLU A 96 3.45 9.41 4.73
CA GLU A 96 3.73 10.78 5.14
C GLU A 96 2.46 11.59 5.33
N ARG A 97 2.54 12.58 6.22
CA ARG A 97 1.51 13.59 6.39
C ARG A 97 1.75 14.72 5.39
N LEU A 98 0.74 15.06 4.60
CA LEU A 98 0.79 16.15 3.64
C LEU A 98 0.31 17.49 4.24
N PRO A 99 0.67 18.63 3.63
CA PRO A 99 0.26 19.96 4.11
C PRO A 99 -1.25 20.17 4.17
N ASP A 100 -2.02 19.46 3.34
CA ASP A 100 -3.49 19.50 3.30
C ASP A 100 -4.15 18.62 4.38
N SER A 101 -3.38 18.15 5.36
CA SER A 101 -3.84 17.27 6.44
C SER A 101 -4.33 15.89 6.01
N ARG A 102 -4.02 15.44 4.80
CA ARG A 102 -4.16 14.03 4.41
C ARG A 102 -2.88 13.27 4.68
N ASN A 103 -2.98 11.96 4.85
CA ASN A 103 -1.82 11.08 4.81
C ASN A 103 -1.73 10.44 3.43
N ARG A 104 -0.50 10.18 2.96
CA ARG A 104 -0.25 9.45 1.72
C ARG A 104 0.55 8.20 2.01
N LEU A 105 -0.01 7.03 1.71
CA LEU A 105 0.71 5.78 1.55
C LEU A 105 1.18 5.68 0.10
N LYS A 106 2.49 5.59 -0.11
CA LYS A 106 3.09 5.39 -1.43
C LYS A 106 3.80 4.05 -1.47
N ILE A 107 3.42 3.23 -2.44
CA ILE A 107 3.93 1.88 -2.69
C ILE A 107 4.54 1.89 -4.09
N ARG A 108 5.86 1.76 -4.19
CA ARG A 108 6.57 1.66 -5.47
C ARG A 108 7.12 0.25 -5.64
N LYS A 109 6.83 -0.36 -6.79
CA LYS A 109 7.31 -1.69 -7.18
C LYS A 109 7.88 -1.64 -8.59
N LYS A 110 9.11 -2.13 -8.74
CA LYS A 110 9.75 -2.35 -10.03
C LYS A 110 9.12 -3.55 -10.70
N LEU A 111 8.91 -3.44 -12.00
CA LEU A 111 8.35 -4.49 -12.83
C LEU A 111 9.48 -5.32 -13.40
N SER A 112 9.30 -6.63 -13.31
CA SER A 112 10.19 -7.62 -13.91
C SER A 112 10.02 -7.55 -15.41
N THR A 113 11.14 -7.51 -16.14
CA THR A 113 11.12 -7.66 -17.59
C THR A 113 10.60 -9.05 -17.91
N VAL A 114 9.51 -9.12 -18.69
CA VAL A 114 9.05 -10.40 -19.24
C VAL A 114 10.12 -10.89 -20.20
N ASP A 115 10.86 -11.92 -19.78
CA ASP A 115 11.93 -12.50 -20.58
C ASP A 115 11.30 -13.11 -21.84
N SER A 116 11.39 -12.37 -22.93
CA SER A 116 10.86 -12.74 -24.24
C SER A 116 11.91 -13.61 -24.93
N SER A 117 12.30 -14.71 -24.27
CA SER A 117 13.16 -15.70 -24.91
C SER A 117 12.34 -16.46 -25.97
N PRO A 118 12.77 -16.49 -27.24
CA PRO A 118 12.08 -17.17 -28.33
C PRO A 118 12.13 -18.70 -28.24
#